data_AF-A0A2D6A351-F1
#
_entry.id   AF-A0A2D6A351-F1
#
_cell.length_a   1.000
_cell.length_b   1.000
_cell.length_c   1.000
_cell.angle_alpha   90.00
_cell.angle_beta   90.00
_cell.angle_gamma   90.00
#
_symmetry.space_group_name_H-M   'P 1'
#
loop_
_entity.id
_entity.type
_entity.pdbx_description
1 polymer ?
#
loop_
_entity_poly.entity_id
_entity_poly.type
_entity_poly.pdbx_seq_one_letter_code
_entity_poly.pdbx_strand_id
1 'polypeptide(L)'
;MNSLLSPLAMAGQRPEGHPPYAWFIAALVVTVMLLVLDIWTGKTGRRRAHVVLVGITIPSLATAVLLAERVGTYWTLPRVPLTIHLVFAYGASVGALVATASGVLHLFGRVPRRRHARLAWLFVVTATLAVVTGIVMFLGGTPKV
;
A
#
# COMPACT_ATOMS: atom_id res chain seq x y z
N MET A 1 19.03 29.42 -34.06
CA MET A 1 17.66 29.61 -33.53
C MET A 1 16.86 28.38 -33.92
N ASN A 2 16.62 27.44 -33.00
CA ASN A 2 15.47 26.52 -33.02
C ASN A 2 15.46 25.65 -31.76
N SER A 3 14.24 25.50 -31.22
CA SER A 3 13.78 24.56 -30.19
C SER A 3 14.45 24.59 -28.82
N LEU A 4 14.34 25.73 -28.13
CA LEU A 4 14.10 25.72 -26.68
C LEU A 4 12.65 25.27 -26.46
N LEU A 5 12.40 23.96 -26.61
CA LEU A 5 11.17 23.37 -26.11
C LEU A 5 11.22 23.53 -24.59
N SER A 6 10.37 24.41 -24.06
CA SER A 6 10.24 24.66 -22.63
C SER A 6 10.15 23.33 -21.87
N PRO A 7 10.74 23.20 -20.66
CA PRO A 7 10.55 22.03 -19.80
C PRO A 7 9.06 21.67 -19.60
N LEU A 8 8.17 22.66 -19.74
CA LEU A 8 6.72 22.52 -19.72
C LEU A 8 6.13 21.80 -20.95
N ALA A 9 6.77 21.85 -22.12
CA ALA A 9 6.37 21.10 -23.31
C ALA A 9 6.73 19.61 -23.20
N MET A 10 7.86 19.29 -22.53
CA MET A 10 8.25 17.91 -22.19
C MET A 10 7.35 17.31 -21.10
N ALA A 11 6.83 18.12 -20.17
CA ALA A 11 5.89 17.68 -19.13
C ALA A 11 4.50 17.26 -19.69
N GLY A 12 4.22 17.59 -20.96
CA GLY A 12 2.99 17.20 -21.66
C GLY A 12 3.06 15.88 -22.43
N GLN A 13 4.26 15.31 -22.62
CA GLN A 13 4.42 14.00 -23.27
C GLN A 13 4.10 12.91 -22.25
N ARG A 14 2.80 12.61 -22.09
CA ARG A 14 2.36 11.41 -21.38
C ARG A 14 2.78 10.19 -22.23
N PRO A 15 3.50 9.21 -21.67
CA PRO A 15 3.83 7.98 -22.37
C PRO A 15 2.57 7.37 -23.01
N GLU A 16 2.67 6.88 -24.24
CA GLU A 16 1.57 6.13 -24.84
C GLU A 16 1.25 4.90 -23.96
N GLY A 17 -0.03 4.73 -23.63
CA GLY A 17 -0.46 3.81 -22.58
C GLY A 17 -0.56 4.53 -21.23
N HIS A 18 -1.73 5.10 -20.94
CA HIS A 18 -1.97 5.76 -19.66
C HIS A 18 -1.74 4.76 -18.53
N PRO A 19 -0.70 4.95 -17.68
CA PRO A 19 -0.51 4.08 -16.52
C PRO A 19 -1.80 4.14 -15.71
N PRO A 20 -2.23 3.05 -15.06
CA PRO A 20 -3.42 3.04 -14.23
C PRO A 20 -3.20 3.83 -12.93
N TYR A 21 -2.53 4.97 -12.99
CA TYR A 21 -2.13 5.81 -11.88
C TYR A 21 -3.34 6.36 -11.13
N ALA A 22 -4.36 6.85 -11.84
CA ALA A 22 -5.61 7.27 -11.21
C ALA A 22 -6.27 6.12 -10.43
N TRP A 23 -6.31 4.93 -11.03
CA TRP A 23 -6.84 3.72 -10.39
C TRP A 23 -6.00 3.28 -9.18
N PHE A 24 -4.67 3.36 -9.30
CA PHE A 24 -3.73 3.06 -8.21
C PHE A 24 -3.94 4.02 -7.03
N ILE A 25 -3.98 5.32 -7.28
CA ILE A 25 -4.20 6.33 -6.23
C ILE A 25 -5.57 6.13 -5.59
N ALA A 26 -6.62 5.90 -6.37
CA ALA A 26 -7.94 5.61 -5.84
C ALA A 26 -7.94 4.34 -4.95
N ALA A 27 -7.34 3.25 -5.43
CA ALA A 27 -7.23 2.01 -4.65
C ALA A 27 -6.44 2.22 -3.36
N LEU A 28 -5.31 2.94 -3.41
CA LEU A 28 -4.49 3.26 -2.25
C LEU A 28 -5.28 4.09 -1.22
N VAL A 29 -5.98 5.14 -1.64
CA VAL A 29 -6.81 5.97 -0.74
C VAL A 29 -7.90 5.12 -0.08
N VAL A 30 -8.61 4.31 -0.86
CA VAL A 30 -9.65 3.40 -0.35
C VAL A 30 -9.04 2.42 0.68
N THR A 31 -7.91 1.80 0.37
CA THR A 31 -7.22 0.89 1.30
C THR A 31 -6.82 1.60 2.60
N VAL A 32 -6.29 2.82 2.53
CA VAL A 32 -5.93 3.60 3.72
C VAL A 32 -7.15 3.95 4.56
N MET A 33 -8.26 4.37 3.94
CA MET A 33 -9.49 4.66 4.67
C MET A 33 -10.07 3.40 5.35
N LEU A 34 -10.08 2.27 4.64
CA LEU A 34 -10.52 0.99 5.20
C LEU A 34 -9.64 0.56 6.38
N LEU A 35 -8.31 0.71 6.28
CA LEU A 35 -7.39 0.40 7.37
C LEU A 35 -7.62 1.28 8.60
N VAL A 36 -7.90 2.57 8.41
CA VAL A 36 -8.25 3.49 9.51
C VAL A 36 -9.55 3.04 10.19
N LEU A 37 -10.57 2.65 9.41
CA LEU A 37 -11.83 2.13 9.95
C LEU A 37 -11.63 0.78 10.66
N ASP A 38 -10.76 -0.10 10.16
CA ASP A 38 -10.40 -1.36 10.82
C ASP A 38 -9.79 -1.12 12.20
N ILE A 39 -8.83 -0.21 12.29
CA ILE A 39 -8.18 0.17 13.56
C ILE A 39 -9.23 0.75 14.51
N TRP A 40 -10.09 1.64 14.03
CA TRP A 40 -11.12 2.28 14.85
C TRP A 40 -12.16 1.29 15.38
N THR A 41 -12.69 0.41 14.52
CA THR A 41 -13.66 -0.63 14.91
C THR A 41 -13.03 -1.67 15.84
N GLY A 42 -11.76 -2.04 15.63
CA GLY A 42 -11.01 -2.92 16.52
C GLY A 42 -10.76 -2.31 17.91
N LYS A 43 -10.45 -1.01 17.98
CA LYS A 43 -10.27 -0.28 19.25
C LYS A 43 -11.58 -0.12 20.02
N THR A 44 -12.67 0.19 19.34
CA THR A 44 -14.00 0.37 19.95
C THR A 44 -14.72 -0.94 20.30
N GLY A 45 -14.11 -2.09 20.00
CA GLY A 45 -14.68 -3.41 20.33
C GLY A 45 -15.83 -3.84 19.43
N ARG A 46 -16.06 -3.15 18.30
CA ARG A 46 -17.11 -3.47 17.31
C ARG A 46 -16.71 -4.66 16.44
N ARG A 47 -16.63 -5.85 17.06
CA ARG A 47 -16.06 -7.08 16.45
C ARG A 47 -16.65 -7.44 15.09
N ARG A 48 -17.99 -7.41 14.95
CA ARG A 48 -18.66 -7.75 13.68
C ARG A 48 -18.25 -6.81 12.56
N ALA A 49 -18.28 -5.50 12.81
CA ALA A 49 -17.86 -4.49 11.85
C ALA A 49 -16.37 -4.63 11.49
N HIS A 50 -15.51 -4.85 12.49
CA HIS A 50 -14.08 -5.08 12.28
C HIS A 50 -13.82 -6.29 11.36
N VAL A 51 -14.48 -7.43 11.59
CA VAL A 51 -14.29 -8.62 10.75
C VAL A 51 -14.75 -8.38 9.31
N VAL A 52 -15.88 -7.69 9.12
CA VAL A 52 -16.38 -7.34 7.77
C VAL A 52 -15.40 -6.39 7.07
N LEU A 53 -14.93 -5.35 7.76
CA LEU A 53 -13.99 -4.38 7.21
C LEU A 53 -12.67 -5.05 6.84
N VAL A 54 -12.06 -5.87 7.70
CA VAL A 54 -10.85 -6.64 7.38
C VAL A 54 -11.05 -7.49 6.12
N GLY A 55 -12.21 -8.13 5.99
CA GLY A 55 -12.57 -8.91 4.81
C GLY A 55 -12.62 -8.12 3.51
N ILE A 56 -12.89 -6.81 3.57
CA ILE A 56 -12.88 -5.89 2.42
C ILE A 56 -11.50 -5.25 2.22
N THR A 57 -10.80 -4.92 3.32
CA THR A 57 -9.47 -4.31 3.33
C THR A 57 -8.44 -5.21 2.65
N ILE A 58 -8.47 -6.53 2.90
CA ILE A 58 -7.49 -7.46 2.32
C ILE A 58 -7.56 -7.50 0.78
N PRO A 59 -8.73 -7.70 0.14
CA PRO A 59 -8.86 -7.58 -1.31
C PRO A 59 -8.50 -6.19 -1.84
N SER A 60 -8.88 -5.12 -1.14
CA SER A 60 -8.53 -3.75 -1.54
C SER A 60 -7.02 -3.53 -1.55
N LEU A 61 -6.31 -3.99 -0.51
CA LEU A 61 -4.86 -3.94 -0.41
C LEU A 61 -4.21 -4.76 -1.54
N ALA A 62 -4.69 -5.97 -1.81
CA ALA A 62 -4.19 -6.79 -2.91
C ALA A 62 -4.36 -6.08 -4.27
N THR A 63 -5.50 -5.42 -4.48
CA THR A 63 -5.75 -4.61 -5.68
C THR A 63 -4.77 -3.44 -5.78
N ALA A 64 -4.51 -2.72 -4.68
CA ALA A 64 -3.56 -1.63 -4.66
C ALA A 64 -2.12 -2.10 -4.98
N VAL A 65 -1.71 -3.27 -4.47
CA VAL A 65 -0.40 -3.87 -4.77
C VAL A 65 -0.27 -4.23 -6.25
N LEU A 66 -1.26 -4.91 -6.83
CA LEU A 66 -1.26 -5.26 -8.26
C LEU A 66 -1.19 -4.02 -9.17
N LEU A 67 -1.92 -2.96 -8.80
CA LEU A 67 -1.87 -1.69 -9.52
C LEU A 67 -0.52 -0.98 -9.33
N ALA A 68 0.09 -1.04 -8.14
CA ALA A 68 1.41 -0.49 -7.87
C ALA A 68 2.49 -1.18 -8.70
N GLU A 69 2.46 -2.51 -8.79
CA GLU A 69 3.36 -3.30 -9.64
C GLU A 69 3.23 -2.89 -11.10
N ARG A 70 1.99 -2.77 -11.60
CA ARG A 70 1.73 -2.30 -12.96
C ARG A 70 2.20 -0.87 -13.18
N VAL A 71 1.97 0.06 -12.25
CA VAL A 71 2.50 1.43 -12.36
C VAL A 71 4.03 1.40 -12.39
N GLY A 72 4.67 0.57 -11.57
CA GLY A 72 6.12 0.42 -11.51
C GLY A 72 6.76 -0.03 -12.83
N THR A 73 6.05 -0.76 -13.70
CA THR A 73 6.60 -1.16 -15.00
C THR A 73 6.86 0.02 -15.94
N TYR A 74 6.14 1.13 -15.76
CA TYR A 74 6.28 2.38 -16.54
C TYR A 74 7.37 3.33 -16.00
N TRP A 75 8.07 2.97 -14.92
CA TRP A 75 9.06 3.86 -14.29
C TRP A 75 10.44 3.21 -14.21
N THR A 76 11.48 4.02 -14.39
CA THR A 76 12.85 3.70 -14.01
C THR A 76 13.06 4.18 -12.59
N LEU A 77 13.17 3.23 -11.66
CA LEU A 77 13.23 3.50 -10.22
C LEU A 77 14.66 3.38 -9.68
N PRO A 78 15.08 4.26 -8.76
CA PRO A 78 16.41 4.19 -8.16
C PRO A 78 16.55 2.92 -7.31
N ARG A 79 17.67 2.19 -7.49
CA ARG A 79 17.88 0.85 -6.91
C ARG A 79 17.80 0.80 -5.39
N VAL A 80 18.42 1.78 -4.70
CA VAL A 80 18.49 1.81 -3.24
C VAL A 80 17.10 2.07 -2.63
N PRO A 81 16.36 3.15 -2.98
CA PRO A 81 14.99 3.34 -2.50
C PRO A 81 14.06 2.18 -2.84
N LEU A 82 14.17 1.59 -4.03
CA LEU A 82 13.37 0.42 -4.41
C LEU A 82 13.62 -0.78 -3.49
N THR A 83 14.89 -1.08 -3.19
CA THR A 83 15.24 -2.21 -2.31
C THR A 83 14.69 -1.99 -0.90
N ILE A 84 14.84 -0.77 -0.36
CA ILE A 84 14.29 -0.41 0.95
C ILE A 84 12.77 -0.54 0.96
N HIS A 85 12.10 -0.01 -0.07
CA HIS A 85 10.65 -0.12 -0.21
C HIS A 85 10.19 -1.58 -0.23
N LEU A 86 10.85 -2.44 -1.02
CA LEU A 86 10.50 -3.86 -1.12
C LEU A 86 10.66 -4.60 0.21
N VAL A 87 11.67 -4.29 1.01
CA VAL A 87 11.82 -4.88 2.36
C VAL A 87 10.59 -4.56 3.22
N PHE A 88 10.15 -3.30 3.25
CA PHE A 88 8.96 -2.91 4.01
C PHE A 88 7.68 -3.46 3.40
N ALA A 89 7.55 -3.47 2.07
CA ALA A 89 6.38 -3.98 1.37
C ALA A 89 6.20 -5.49 1.62
N TYR A 90 7.25 -6.30 1.48
CA TYR A 90 7.18 -7.72 1.81
C TYR A 90 6.93 -7.97 3.30
N GLY A 91 7.59 -7.20 4.18
CA GLY A 91 7.34 -7.26 5.61
C GLY A 91 5.89 -6.92 5.98
N ALA A 92 5.29 -5.92 5.32
CA ALA A 92 3.89 -5.56 5.49
C ALA A 92 2.95 -6.64 4.95
N SER A 93 3.23 -7.23 3.78
CA SER A 93 2.44 -8.33 3.21
C SER A 93 2.42 -9.55 4.12
N VAL A 94 3.59 -9.98 4.62
CA VAL A 94 3.68 -11.07 5.61
C VAL A 94 2.97 -10.67 6.90
N GLY A 95 3.18 -9.43 7.37
CA GLY A 95 2.51 -8.88 8.54
C GLY A 95 0.98 -8.91 8.43
N ALA A 96 0.42 -8.59 7.27
CA ALA A 96 -1.01 -8.63 6.99
C ALA A 96 -1.56 -10.06 7.14
N LEU A 97 -0.87 -11.04 6.56
CA LEU A 97 -1.24 -12.46 6.69
C LEU A 97 -1.19 -12.93 8.14
N VAL A 98 -0.12 -12.60 8.86
CA VAL A 98 0.06 -12.96 10.28
C VAL A 98 -1.01 -12.28 11.15
N ALA A 99 -1.27 -10.99 10.94
CA ALA A 99 -2.30 -10.25 11.67
C ALA A 99 -3.69 -10.84 11.41
N THR A 100 -4.02 -11.15 10.15
CA THR A 100 -5.29 -11.77 9.75
C THR A 100 -5.45 -13.16 10.35
N ALA A 101 -4.44 -14.03 10.21
CA ALA A 101 -4.46 -15.38 10.78
C ALA A 101 -4.59 -15.34 12.31
N SER A 102 -3.85 -14.44 12.98
CA SER A 102 -3.96 -14.26 14.44
C SER A 102 -5.35 -13.73 14.85
N GLY A 103 -6.00 -12.92 14.02
CA GLY A 103 -7.37 -12.44 14.22
C GLY A 103 -8.39 -13.59 14.12
N VAL A 104 -8.26 -14.44 13.09
CA VAL A 104 -9.08 -15.65 12.94
C VAL A 104 -8.90 -16.58 14.15
N LEU A 105 -7.65 -16.86 14.56
CA LEU A 105 -7.37 -17.67 15.75
C LEU A 105 -7.89 -17.02 17.04
N HIS A 106 -7.91 -15.69 17.13
CA HIS A 106 -8.50 -14.96 18.24
C HIS A 106 -10.01 -15.17 18.33
N LEU A 107 -10.72 -15.22 17.18
CA LEU A 107 -12.16 -15.52 17.15
C LEU A 107 -12.47 -16.92 17.71
N PHE A 108 -11.55 -17.87 17.53
CA PHE A 108 -11.64 -19.22 18.10
C PHE A 108 -11.05 -19.35 19.51
N GLY A 109 -10.69 -18.23 20.17
CA GLY A 109 -10.13 -18.24 21.53
C GLY A 109 -8.69 -18.77 21.65
N ARG A 110 -8.01 -19.04 20.54
CA ARG A 110 -6.65 -19.63 20.54
C ARG A 110 -5.53 -18.60 20.70
N VAL A 111 -5.81 -17.33 20.41
CA VAL A 111 -4.85 -16.22 20.56
C VAL A 111 -5.46 -15.14 21.45
N PRO A 112 -4.74 -14.65 22.49
CA PRO A 112 -5.25 -13.57 23.32
C PRO A 112 -5.25 -12.23 22.57
N ARG A 113 -6.23 -11.37 22.89
CA ARG A 113 -6.41 -10.04 22.26
C ARG A 113 -5.12 -9.21 22.22
N ARG A 114 -4.32 -9.23 23.30
CA ARG A 114 -3.05 -8.48 23.42
C ARG A 114 -2.02 -8.92 22.38
N ARG A 115 -1.93 -10.21 22.05
CA ARG A 115 -1.01 -10.72 21.03
C ARG A 115 -1.46 -10.31 19.64
N HIS A 116 -2.74 -10.49 19.30
CA HIS A 116 -3.30 -10.03 18.04
C HIS A 116 -3.09 -8.52 17.84
N ALA A 117 -3.39 -7.71 18.86
CA ALA A 117 -3.21 -6.26 18.79
C ALA A 117 -1.75 -5.84 18.52
N ARG A 118 -0.76 -6.53 19.11
CA ARG A 118 0.67 -6.27 18.85
C ARG A 118 1.05 -6.61 17.41
N LEU A 119 0.59 -7.75 16.90
CA LEU A 119 0.84 -8.18 15.51
C LEU A 119 0.19 -7.22 14.51
N ALA A 120 -1.05 -6.79 14.77
CA ALA A 120 -1.74 -5.81 13.97
C ALA A 120 -1.01 -4.45 13.95
N TRP A 121 -0.51 -3.98 15.11
CA TRP A 121 0.29 -2.76 15.16
C TRP A 121 1.61 -2.86 14.40
N LEU A 122 2.30 -4.01 14.51
CA LEU A 122 3.52 -4.25 13.76
C LEU A 122 3.26 -4.15 12.25
N PHE A 123 2.17 -4.78 11.77
CA PHE A 123 1.72 -4.67 10.38
C PHE A 123 1.41 -3.21 9.98
N VAL A 124 0.66 -2.47 10.78
CA VAL A 124 0.30 -1.08 10.47
C VAL A 124 1.55 -0.20 10.35
N VAL A 125 2.52 -0.36 11.25
CA VAL A 125 3.77 0.39 11.21
C VAL A 125 4.58 0.04 9.97
N THR A 126 4.78 -1.25 9.67
CA THR A 126 5.54 -1.67 8.48
C THR A 126 4.85 -1.25 7.18
N ALA A 127 3.53 -1.33 7.10
CA ALA A 127 2.76 -0.85 5.95
C ALA A 127 2.90 0.67 5.77
N THR A 128 2.86 1.43 6.86
CA THR A 128 3.08 2.89 6.81
C THR A 128 4.47 3.22 6.28
N LEU A 129 5.50 2.51 6.74
CA LEU A 129 6.87 2.66 6.23
C LEU A 129 6.98 2.27 4.75
N ALA A 130 6.27 1.22 4.31
CA ALA A 130 6.21 0.84 2.90
C ALA A 130 5.61 1.96 2.03
N VAL A 131 4.52 2.60 2.48
CA VAL A 131 3.91 3.75 1.77
C VAL A 131 4.88 4.92 1.68
N VAL A 132 5.48 5.33 2.81
CA VAL A 132 6.42 6.45 2.86
C VAL A 132 7.63 6.21 1.94
N THR A 133 8.23 5.02 2.02
CA THR A 133 9.37 4.66 1.16
C THR A 133 8.97 4.53 -0.31
N GLY A 134 7.74 4.10 -0.60
CA GLY A 134 7.19 4.09 -1.96
C GLY A 134 7.07 5.49 -2.55
N ILE A 135 6.59 6.47 -1.77
CA ILE A 135 6.53 7.87 -2.18
C ILE A 135 7.95 8.39 -2.49
N VAL A 136 8.91 8.16 -1.59
CA VAL A 136 10.31 8.57 -1.79
C VAL A 136 10.91 7.94 -3.06
N MET A 137 10.62 6.66 -3.29
CA MET A 137 11.07 5.93 -4.47
C MET A 137 10.53 6.54 -5.77
N PHE A 138 9.24 6.89 -5.82
CA PHE A 138 8.64 7.52 -7.00
C PHE A 138 9.09 8.97 -7.21
N LEU A 139 9.34 9.74 -6.15
CA LEU A 139 9.88 11.10 -6.25
C LEU A 139 11.29 11.13 -6.87
N GLY A 140 12.08 10.08 -6.67
CA GLY A 140 13.40 9.92 -7.29
C GLY A 140 13.40 9.12 -8.60
N GLY A 141 12.24 8.64 -9.06
CA GLY A 141 12.11 7.88 -10.30
C GLY A 141 11.86 8.77 -11.51
N THR A 142 12.06 8.22 -12.71
CA THR A 142 11.69 8.87 -13.96
C THR A 142 10.77 7.97 -14.79
N PRO A 143 9.77 8.51 -15.51
CA PRO A 143 8.99 7.72 -16.47
C PRO A 143 9.91 7.07 -17.52
N LYS A 144 9.59 5.85 -17.93
CA LYS A 144 10.20 5.23 -19.12
C LYS A 144 9.60 5.88 -20.36
N VAL A 145 10.46 6.14 -21.34
CA VAL A 145 10.09 6.66 -22.66
C VAL A 145 9.59 5.52 -23.54
#